data_AF-A0AAD7HR10-F1
#
_entry.id   AF-A0AAD7HR10-F1
#
_cell.length_a   1.000
_cell.length_b   1.000
_cell.length_c   1.000
_cell.angle_alpha   90.00
_cell.angle_beta   90.00
_cell.angle_gamma   90.00
#
_symmetry.space_group_name_H-M   'P 1'
#
loop_
_entity.id
_entity.type
_entity.pdbx_description
1 polymer ?
#
loop_
_entity_poly.entity_id
_entity_poly.type
_entity_poly.pdbx_seq_one_letter_code
_entity_poly.pdbx_strand_id
1 'polypeptide(L)'
;LSETDRDNIRAFKLKMMSRMPRTAYNQMVYTFRRKMDLSSEWVMLHRIAILSRIEPAWYNCCINSCAAYTGDFSDLSECPYCDEPRLTPAGKPRRMFAYLPIIPRLQGFFQNPKSVQQLLYRHNYDHTPSTISDIFDSEHYRTLCKKHVVVDGRTLPHKYFSGKYDV
;
A
#
# COMPACT_ATOMS: atom_id res chain seq x y z
N LEU A 1 15.12 7.80 -15.52
CA LEU A 1 13.99 7.78 -16.47
C LEU A 1 14.40 8.56 -17.71
N SER A 2 14.30 7.92 -18.87
CA SER A 2 14.54 8.57 -20.16
C SER A 2 13.44 9.60 -20.46
N GLU A 3 13.62 10.43 -21.48
CA GLU A 3 12.56 11.35 -21.95
C GLU A 3 11.34 10.57 -22.46
N THR A 4 11.57 9.53 -23.26
CA THR A 4 10.53 8.59 -23.70
C THR A 4 9.75 7.99 -22.52
N ASP A 5 10.42 7.63 -21.42
CA ASP A 5 9.72 7.13 -20.23
C ASP A 5 8.80 8.19 -19.62
N ARG A 6 9.24 9.45 -19.55
CA ARG A 6 8.44 10.55 -19.01
C ARG A 6 7.21 10.82 -19.87
N ASP A 7 7.34 10.77 -21.19
CA ASP A 7 6.22 10.97 -22.12
C ASP A 7 5.21 9.83 -22.03
N ASN A 8 5.70 8.61 -21.91
CA ASN A 8 4.88 7.44 -21.63
C ASN A 8 4.08 7.57 -20.32
N ILE A 9 4.72 8.03 -19.23
CA ILE A 9 4.05 8.29 -17.95
C ILE A 9 3.00 9.40 -18.09
N ARG A 10 3.30 10.48 -18.82
CA ARG A 10 2.35 11.58 -19.07
C ARG A 10 1.13 11.11 -19.89
N ALA A 11 1.36 10.35 -20.95
CA ALA A 11 0.29 9.79 -21.78
C ALA A 11 -0.61 8.84 -20.99
N PHE A 12 0.00 7.98 -20.15
CA PHE A 12 -0.75 7.10 -19.26
C PHE A 12 -1.56 7.87 -18.22
N LYS A 13 -0.98 8.91 -17.60
CA LYS A 13 -1.71 9.81 -16.69
C LYS A 13 -2.90 10.46 -17.39
N LEU A 14 -2.72 10.98 -18.61
CA LEU A 14 -3.80 11.58 -19.38
C LEU A 14 -4.94 10.60 -19.60
N LYS A 15 -4.62 9.38 -20.03
CA LYS A 15 -5.61 8.31 -20.20
C LYS A 15 -6.39 8.06 -18.91
N MET A 16 -5.70 7.86 -17.80
CA MET A 16 -6.32 7.55 -16.51
C MET A 16 -7.22 8.68 -16.01
N MET A 17 -6.74 9.93 -16.06
CA MET A 17 -7.47 11.09 -15.54
C MET A 17 -8.66 11.47 -16.41
N SER A 18 -8.56 11.28 -17.73
CA SER A 18 -9.67 11.52 -18.67
C SER A 18 -10.61 10.34 -18.84
N ARG A 19 -10.34 9.21 -18.16
CA ARG A 19 -11.08 7.94 -18.34
C ARG A 19 -11.14 7.50 -19.81
N MET A 20 -10.06 7.75 -20.55
CA MET A 20 -9.99 7.44 -21.97
C MET A 20 -10.11 5.92 -22.20
N PRO A 21 -11.06 5.48 -23.04
CA PRO A 21 -11.20 4.07 -23.40
C PRO A 21 -9.91 3.52 -24.01
N ARG A 22 -9.66 2.22 -23.82
CA ARG A 22 -8.48 1.54 -24.41
C ARG A 22 -8.42 1.70 -25.93
N THR A 23 -9.57 1.66 -26.60
CA THR A 23 -9.68 1.89 -28.06
C THR A 23 -9.17 3.26 -28.46
N ALA A 24 -9.61 4.32 -27.79
CA ALA A 24 -9.17 5.70 -28.06
C ALA A 24 -7.67 5.88 -27.75
N TYR A 25 -7.17 5.29 -26.66
CA TYR A 25 -5.73 5.33 -26.35
C TYR A 25 -4.90 4.64 -27.42
N ASN A 26 -5.31 3.45 -27.87
CA ASN A 26 -4.62 2.72 -28.94
C ASN A 26 -4.65 3.50 -30.26
N GLN A 27 -5.78 4.14 -30.58
CA GLN A 27 -5.88 5.04 -31.74
C GLN A 27 -4.92 6.22 -31.62
N MET A 28 -4.83 6.86 -30.46
CA MET A 28 -3.87 7.94 -30.20
C MET A 28 -2.43 7.46 -30.42
N VAL A 29 -2.04 6.34 -29.79
CA VAL A 29 -0.70 5.75 -29.96
C VAL A 29 -0.40 5.48 -31.44
N TYR A 30 -1.35 4.88 -32.17
CA TYR A 30 -1.19 4.60 -33.59
C TYR A 30 -1.07 5.86 -34.45
N THR A 31 -1.94 6.85 -34.23
CA THR A 31 -1.98 8.10 -35.00
C THR A 31 -0.72 8.92 -34.83
N PHE A 32 -0.17 8.98 -33.61
CA PHE A 32 1.02 9.78 -33.30
C PHE A 32 2.34 9.00 -33.36
N ARG A 33 2.34 7.73 -33.83
CA ARG A 33 3.54 6.86 -33.84
C ARG A 33 4.78 7.40 -34.56
N ARG A 34 4.60 8.36 -35.47
CA ARG A 34 5.69 9.03 -36.21
C ARG A 34 6.27 10.23 -35.46
N LYS A 35 5.61 10.68 -34.39
CA LYS A 35 5.97 11.87 -33.60
C LYS A 35 6.32 11.52 -32.16
N MET A 36 5.73 10.47 -31.59
CA MET A 36 5.98 10.02 -30.22
C MET A 36 6.07 8.49 -30.18
N ASP A 37 6.98 7.98 -29.37
CA ASP A 37 7.11 6.56 -29.07
C ASP A 37 6.34 6.22 -27.78
N LEU A 38 5.04 5.91 -27.93
CA LEU A 38 4.15 5.60 -26.83
C LEU A 38 3.88 4.09 -26.74
N SER A 39 4.03 3.57 -25.54
CA SER A 39 3.75 2.19 -25.19
C SER A 39 2.25 1.94 -25.05
N SER A 40 1.87 0.68 -25.24
CA SER A 40 0.51 0.21 -24.98
C SER A 40 0.13 0.39 -23.51
N GLU A 41 -1.18 0.44 -23.24
CA GLU A 41 -1.72 0.48 -21.87
C GLU A 41 -1.17 -0.65 -20.99
N TRP A 42 -1.04 -1.85 -21.55
CA TRP A 42 -0.56 -3.02 -20.81
C TRP A 42 0.90 -2.86 -20.37
N VAL A 43 1.77 -2.42 -21.29
CA VAL A 43 3.18 -2.15 -20.99
C VAL A 43 3.30 -1.06 -19.93
N MET A 44 2.48 -0.02 -20.02
CA MET A 44 2.49 1.08 -19.05
C MET A 44 2.01 0.67 -17.67
N LEU A 45 0.96 -0.15 -17.56
CA LEU A 45 0.49 -0.71 -16.30
C LEU A 45 1.60 -1.51 -15.61
N HIS A 46 2.27 -2.40 -16.36
CA HIS A 46 3.35 -3.21 -15.82
C HIS A 46 4.56 -2.36 -15.39
N ARG A 47 4.98 -1.40 -16.22
CA ARG A 47 6.07 -0.47 -15.89
C ARG A 47 5.76 0.36 -14.64
N ILE A 48 4.53 0.86 -14.48
CA ILE A 48 4.14 1.63 -13.30
C ILE A 48 4.12 0.76 -12.05
N ALA A 49 3.67 -0.50 -12.14
CA ALA A 49 3.74 -1.43 -11.02
C ALA A 49 5.19 -1.62 -10.52
N ILE A 50 6.13 -1.84 -11.45
CA ILE A 50 7.57 -1.95 -11.15
C ILE A 50 8.11 -0.66 -10.51
N LEU A 51 7.86 0.49 -11.15
CA LEU A 51 8.37 1.79 -10.68
C LEU A 51 7.82 2.19 -9.31
N SER A 52 6.56 1.83 -9.05
CA SER A 52 5.92 2.08 -7.75
C SER A 52 6.20 1.00 -6.72
N ARG A 53 6.84 -0.12 -7.11
CA ARG A 53 7.02 -1.33 -6.29
C ARG A 53 5.71 -1.87 -5.73
N ILE A 54 4.61 -1.67 -6.45
CA ILE A 54 3.27 -2.18 -6.11
C ILE A 54 3.04 -3.45 -6.94
N GLU A 55 3.98 -4.39 -6.83
CA GLU A 55 3.83 -5.71 -7.45
C GLU A 55 3.27 -6.69 -6.42
N PRO A 56 2.24 -7.49 -6.79
CA PRO A 56 1.69 -8.48 -5.88
C PRO A 56 2.70 -9.61 -5.63
N ALA A 57 2.92 -9.91 -4.35
CA ALA A 57 3.57 -11.14 -3.93
C ALA A 57 2.51 -12.25 -3.84
N TRP A 58 2.78 -13.39 -4.46
CA TRP A 58 1.86 -14.53 -4.45
C TRP A 58 2.29 -15.54 -3.40
N TYR A 59 1.36 -15.88 -2.51
CA TYR A 59 1.58 -16.88 -1.46
C TYR A 59 0.64 -18.05 -1.63
N ASN A 60 1.16 -19.26 -1.45
CA ASN A 60 0.31 -20.44 -1.37
C ASN A 60 -0.47 -20.40 -0.05
N CYS A 61 -1.74 -20.76 -0.09
CA CYS A 61 -2.58 -20.84 1.09
C CYS A 61 -3.30 -22.18 1.14
N CYS A 62 -3.75 -22.57 2.33
CA CYS A 62 -4.69 -23.66 2.48
C CYS A 62 -5.97 -23.33 1.67
N ILE A 63 -6.60 -24.36 1.09
CA ILE A 63 -7.86 -24.21 0.33
C ILE A 63 -8.96 -23.53 1.19
N ASN A 64 -8.98 -23.85 2.48
CA ASN A 64 -9.91 -23.31 3.49
C ASN A 64 -9.42 -22.01 4.13
N SER A 65 -8.33 -21.41 3.63
CA SER A 65 -7.72 -20.17 4.17
C SER A 65 -7.26 -20.22 5.62
N CYS A 66 -7.08 -21.40 6.22
CA CYS A 66 -6.63 -21.53 7.61
C CYS A 66 -5.21 -20.97 7.83
N ALA A 67 -4.33 -21.12 6.84
CA ALA A 67 -2.94 -20.70 6.91
C ALA A 67 -2.40 -20.27 5.53
N ALA A 68 -1.40 -19.39 5.55
CA ALA A 68 -0.51 -19.15 4.42
C ALA A 68 0.79 -19.94 4.61
N TYR A 69 1.28 -20.56 3.53
CA TYR A 69 2.51 -21.36 3.55
C TYR A 69 3.73 -20.44 3.35
N THR A 70 4.07 -19.71 4.41
CA THR A 70 5.17 -18.74 4.51
C THR A 70 5.93 -18.92 5.82
N GLY A 71 7.19 -18.46 5.89
CA GLY A 71 7.98 -18.57 7.12
C GLY A 71 8.10 -20.04 7.56
N ASP A 72 7.78 -20.32 8.83
CA ASP A 72 7.84 -21.68 9.40
C ASP A 72 6.91 -22.69 8.70
N PHE A 73 5.89 -22.22 7.97
CA PHE A 73 4.99 -23.06 7.20
C PHE A 73 5.41 -23.23 5.73
N SER A 74 6.59 -22.74 5.32
CA SER A 74 7.02 -22.76 3.92
C SER A 74 7.14 -24.15 3.33
N ASP A 75 7.53 -25.13 4.16
CA ASP A 75 7.90 -26.48 3.71
C ASP A 75 6.80 -27.51 3.99
N LEU A 76 5.69 -27.09 4.61
CA LEU A 76 4.56 -27.96 4.86
C LEU A 76 3.85 -28.35 3.56
N SER A 77 3.57 -29.65 3.43
CA SER A 77 2.78 -30.25 2.35
C SER A 77 1.28 -30.25 2.66
N GLU A 78 0.90 -30.14 3.93
CA GLU A 78 -0.47 -30.20 4.44
C GLU A 78 -0.73 -29.08 5.44
N CYS A 79 -2.00 -28.71 5.59
CA CYS A 79 -2.38 -27.63 6.49
C CYS A 79 -2.32 -28.09 7.95
N PRO A 80 -1.59 -27.40 8.85
CA PRO A 80 -1.46 -27.83 10.25
C PRO A 80 -2.75 -27.69 11.10
N TYR A 81 -3.84 -27.19 10.50
CA TYR A 81 -5.11 -26.94 11.20
C TYR A 81 -6.29 -27.76 10.66
N CYS A 82 -6.20 -28.25 9.42
CA CYS A 82 -7.31 -28.98 8.79
C CYS A 82 -6.87 -30.13 7.90
N ASP A 83 -5.57 -30.45 7.90
CA ASP A 83 -4.93 -31.58 7.20
C ASP A 83 -5.14 -31.61 5.67
N GLU A 84 -5.74 -30.56 5.11
CA GLU A 84 -5.93 -30.43 3.66
C GLU A 84 -4.57 -30.31 2.96
N PRO A 85 -4.34 -31.05 1.87
CA PRO A 85 -3.10 -30.95 1.12
C PRO A 85 -2.96 -29.54 0.53
N ARG A 86 -1.73 -29.02 0.55
CA ARG A 86 -1.37 -27.72 -0.03
C ARG A 86 -1.51 -27.72 -1.55
N LEU A 87 -1.09 -28.80 -2.17
CA LEU A 87 -0.99 -28.94 -3.62
C LEU A 87 -2.09 -29.86 -4.15
N THR A 88 -2.45 -29.68 -5.41
CA THR A 88 -3.24 -30.65 -6.18
C THR A 88 -2.37 -31.86 -6.51
N PRO A 89 -2.97 -32.98 -6.95
CA PRO A 89 -2.20 -34.13 -7.45
C PRO A 89 -1.23 -33.80 -8.60
N ALA A 90 -1.48 -32.71 -9.34
CA ALA A 90 -0.61 -32.20 -10.39
C ALA A 90 0.51 -31.27 -9.87
N GLY A 91 0.71 -31.17 -8.56
CA GLY A 91 1.77 -30.36 -7.94
C GLY A 91 1.50 -28.85 -7.93
N LYS A 92 0.29 -28.39 -8.25
CA LYS A 92 -0.06 -26.96 -8.25
C LYS A 92 -0.67 -26.52 -6.93
N PRO A 93 -0.41 -25.31 -6.43
CA PRO A 93 -1.09 -24.77 -5.26
C PRO A 93 -2.61 -24.81 -5.44
N ARG A 94 -3.33 -25.33 -4.44
CA ARG A 94 -4.80 -25.36 -4.47
C ARG A 94 -5.42 -23.99 -4.29
N ARG A 95 -4.72 -23.09 -3.61
CA ARG A 95 -5.10 -21.69 -3.43
C ARG A 95 -3.87 -20.80 -3.38
N MET A 96 -3.97 -19.63 -4.01
CA MET A 96 -2.96 -18.58 -3.93
C MET A 96 -3.62 -17.28 -3.46
N PHE A 97 -2.89 -16.53 -2.64
CA PHE A 97 -3.27 -15.20 -2.17
C PHE A 97 -2.32 -14.16 -2.77
N ALA A 98 -2.89 -13.12 -3.37
CA ALA A 98 -2.15 -11.96 -3.84
C ALA A 98 -2.01 -10.95 -2.70
N TYR A 99 -0.81 -10.83 -2.16
CA TYR A 99 -0.46 -9.82 -1.16
C TYR A 99 0.16 -8.61 -1.84
N LEU A 100 -0.39 -7.42 -1.58
CA LEU A 100 0.23 -6.16 -1.97
C LEU A 100 1.14 -5.66 -0.84
N PRO A 101 2.48 -5.63 -1.01
CA PRO A 101 3.41 -5.25 0.03
C PRO A 101 3.09 -3.87 0.62
N ILE A 102 2.97 -3.81 1.96
CA ILE A 102 2.61 -2.57 2.65
C ILE A 102 3.78 -1.59 2.73
N ILE A 103 5.02 -2.08 2.87
CA ILE A 103 6.23 -1.26 3.01
C ILE A 103 6.41 -0.24 1.88
N PRO A 104 6.43 -0.62 0.58
CA PRO A 104 6.60 0.35 -0.50
C PRO A 104 5.44 1.36 -0.56
N ARG A 105 4.24 0.97 -0.15
CA ARG A 105 3.08 1.87 -0.06
C ARG A 105 3.28 2.91 1.04
N LEU A 106 3.75 2.50 2.21
CA LEU A 106 4.09 3.40 3.31
C LEU A 106 5.22 4.35 2.89
N GLN A 107 6.29 3.83 2.28
CA GLN A 107 7.37 4.66 1.74
C GLN A 107 6.84 5.71 0.77
N GLY A 108 5.96 5.33 -0.17
CA GLY A 108 5.31 6.27 -1.09
C GLY A 108 4.46 7.32 -0.38
N PHE A 109 3.77 6.94 0.69
CA PHE A 109 2.98 7.88 1.50
C PHE A 109 3.86 8.91 2.22
N PHE A 110 4.99 8.50 2.80
CA PHE A 110 5.93 9.39 3.46
C PHE A 110 6.82 10.20 2.49
N GLN A 111 6.90 9.81 1.21
CA GLN A 111 7.58 10.59 0.16
C GLN A 111 6.69 11.65 -0.48
N ASN A 112 5.37 11.60 -0.27
CA ASN A 112 4.43 12.56 -0.83
C ASN A 112 4.26 13.76 0.13
N PRO A 113 4.67 14.99 -0.26
CA PRO A 113 4.58 16.16 0.61
C PRO A 113 3.15 16.46 1.08
N LYS A 114 2.15 16.23 0.22
CA LYS A 114 0.73 16.44 0.57
C LYS A 114 0.28 15.43 1.63
N SER A 115 0.66 14.17 1.48
CA SER A 115 0.35 13.12 2.46
C SER A 115 1.05 13.38 3.79
N VAL A 116 2.32 13.79 3.77
CA VAL A 116 3.06 14.19 4.97
C VAL A 116 2.39 15.38 5.66
N GLN A 117 1.89 16.36 4.91
CA GLN A 117 1.14 17.48 5.48
C GLN A 117 -0.16 17.01 6.15
N GLN A 118 -0.87 16.04 5.55
CA GLN A 118 -2.09 15.48 6.13
C GLN A 118 -1.81 14.71 7.44
N LEU A 119 -0.67 14.02 7.55
CA LEU A 119 -0.27 13.35 8.79
C LEU A 119 -0.07 14.31 9.97
N LEU A 120 0.15 15.60 9.69
CA LEU A 120 0.28 16.62 10.74
C LEU A 120 -1.06 17.09 11.29
N TYR A 121 -2.18 16.55 10.81
CA TYR A 121 -3.52 16.95 11.26
C TYR A 121 -3.62 16.95 12.79
N ARG A 122 -3.27 15.84 13.44
CA ARG A 122 -3.28 15.71 14.90
C ARG A 122 -2.38 16.73 15.60
N HIS A 123 -1.16 16.91 15.10
CA HIS A 123 -0.18 17.82 15.71
C HIS A 123 -0.61 19.29 15.60
N ASN A 124 -1.25 19.65 14.49
CA ASN A 124 -1.74 20.99 14.22
C ASN A 124 -3.18 21.22 14.72
N TYR A 125 -3.83 20.18 15.26
CA TYR A 125 -5.21 20.27 15.72
C TYR A 125 -5.29 21.14 16.98
N ASP A 126 -6.06 22.22 16.90
CA ASP A 126 -6.29 23.11 18.03
C ASP A 126 -7.48 22.63 18.85
N HIS A 127 -7.24 22.43 20.14
CA HIS A 127 -8.27 21.96 21.06
C HIS A 127 -9.10 23.12 21.56
N THR A 128 -10.42 23.05 21.36
CA THR A 128 -11.34 23.99 21.99
C THR A 128 -11.87 23.37 23.29
N PRO A 129 -11.57 23.95 24.46
CA PRO A 129 -12.08 23.45 25.73
C PRO A 129 -13.62 23.34 25.71
N SER A 130 -14.14 22.32 26.37
CA SER A 130 -15.59 22.09 26.54
C SER A 130 -16.36 21.76 25.25
N THR A 131 -15.67 21.51 24.13
CA THR A 131 -16.27 21.00 22.88
C THR A 131 -15.55 19.72 22.46
N ILE A 132 -16.32 18.72 22.00
CA ILE A 132 -15.78 17.52 21.37
C ILE A 132 -16.13 17.59 19.88
N SER A 133 -15.14 17.88 19.04
CA SER A 133 -15.27 17.87 17.57
C SER A 133 -14.41 16.82 16.90
N ASP A 134 -13.38 16.31 17.59
CA ASP A 134 -12.53 15.23 17.13
C ASP A 134 -12.17 14.26 18.27
N ILE A 135 -11.63 13.09 17.93
CA ILE A 135 -11.13 12.10 18.89
C ILE A 135 -10.04 12.69 19.81
N PHE A 136 -9.28 13.68 19.32
CA PHE A 136 -8.25 14.34 20.09
C PHE A 136 -8.83 15.12 21.27
N ASP A 137 -10.10 15.55 21.23
CA ASP A 137 -10.74 16.27 22.34
C ASP A 137 -11.12 15.37 23.51
N SER A 138 -11.11 14.05 23.32
CA SER A 138 -11.48 13.11 24.36
C SER A 138 -10.57 13.22 25.59
N GLU A 139 -11.18 13.15 26.77
CA GLU A 139 -10.46 13.16 28.05
C GLU A 139 -9.37 12.06 28.09
N HIS A 140 -9.69 10.89 27.53
CA HIS A 140 -8.76 9.76 27.46
C HIS A 140 -7.50 10.12 26.67
N TYR A 141 -7.64 10.65 25.46
CA TYR A 141 -6.50 11.05 24.62
C TYR A 141 -5.68 12.14 25.32
N ARG A 142 -6.33 13.17 25.88
CA ARG A 142 -5.65 14.26 26.60
C ARG A 142 -4.93 13.78 27.86
N THR A 143 -5.45 12.76 28.52
CA THR A 143 -4.80 12.09 29.65
C THR A 143 -3.56 11.31 29.19
N LEU A 144 -3.64 10.58 28.08
CA LEU A 144 -2.51 9.86 27.51
C LEU A 144 -1.36 10.80 27.13
N CYS A 145 -1.64 11.95 26.50
CA CYS A 145 -0.62 12.95 26.15
C CYS A 145 0.24 13.41 27.35
N LYS A 146 -0.25 13.27 28.59
CA LYS A 146 0.46 13.64 29.81
C LYS A 146 1.27 12.49 30.42
N LYS A 147 1.02 11.24 30.00
CA LYS A 147 1.64 10.02 30.52
C LYS A 147 2.85 9.60 29.70
N HIS A 148 3.84 9.01 30.36
CA HIS A 148 4.96 8.34 29.70
C HIS A 148 4.51 6.99 29.13
N VAL A 149 5.08 6.62 27.98
CA VAL A 149 4.80 5.33 27.35
C VAL A 149 5.37 4.20 28.20
N VAL A 150 4.58 3.13 28.40
CA VAL A 150 5.02 1.92 29.11
C VAL A 150 4.93 0.73 28.16
N VAL A 151 6.05 0.05 27.94
CA VAL A 151 6.15 -1.16 27.11
C VAL A 151 6.80 -2.26 27.95
N ASP A 152 6.15 -3.42 28.04
CA ASP A 152 6.62 -4.57 28.83
C ASP A 152 7.04 -4.20 30.27
N GLY A 153 6.26 -3.31 30.90
CA GLY A 153 6.51 -2.82 32.26
C GLY A 153 7.64 -1.78 32.39
N ARG A 154 8.32 -1.41 31.31
CA ARG A 154 9.36 -0.38 31.30
C ARG A 154 8.82 0.97 30.83
N THR A 155 9.05 2.02 31.62
CA THR A 155 8.68 3.39 31.26
C THR A 155 9.71 4.00 30.32
N LEU A 156 9.26 4.49 29.17
CA LEU A 156 10.07 5.17 28.17
C LEU A 156 10.21 6.68 28.49
N PRO A 157 11.29 7.34 28.04
CA PRO A 157 11.55 8.75 28.37
C PRO A 157 10.61 9.74 27.69
N HIS A 158 9.78 9.30 26.74
CA HIS A 158 8.84 10.14 26.00
C HIS A 158 7.39 9.86 26.43
N LYS A 159 6.53 10.87 26.22
CA LYS A 159 5.08 10.77 26.46
C LYS A 159 4.35 10.25 25.23
N TYR A 160 3.15 9.71 25.43
CA TYR A 160 2.29 9.33 24.30
C TYR A 160 2.05 10.53 23.38
N PHE A 161 2.16 10.30 22.08
CA PHE A 161 1.87 11.27 21.01
C PHE A 161 2.68 12.57 21.06
N SER A 162 3.86 12.55 21.70
CA SER A 162 4.72 13.72 21.87
C SER A 162 5.50 14.09 20.61
N GLY A 163 5.71 13.14 19.70
CA GLY A 163 6.31 13.38 18.40
C GLY A 163 5.35 14.09 17.44
N LYS A 164 5.92 14.90 16.55
CA LYS A 164 5.19 15.62 15.50
C LYS A 164 4.43 14.68 14.55
N TYR A 165 4.98 13.49 14.31
CA TYR A 165 4.46 12.50 13.37
C TYR A 165 3.86 11.28 14.06
N ASP A 166 3.71 11.30 15.39
CA ASP A 166 3.05 10.21 16.10
C ASP A 166 1.58 10.15 15.64
N VAL A 167 1.04 8.92 15.58
CA VAL A 167 -0.35 8.64 15.20
C VAL A 167 -1.05 8.00 16.39
#